data_AF-A0AAE3M8S2-F1
#
_entry.id   AF-A0AAE3M8S2-F1
#
_cell.length_a   1.000
_cell.length_b   1.000
_cell.length_c   1.000
_cell.angle_alpha   90.00
_cell.angle_beta   90.00
_cell.angle_gamma   90.00
#
_symmetry.space_group_name_H-M   'P 1'
#
loop_
_entity.id
_entity.type
_entity.pdbx_description
1 polymer ?
#
loop_
_entity_poly.entity_id
_entity_poly.type
_entity_poly.pdbx_seq_one_letter_code
_entity_poly.pdbx_strand_id
1 'polypeptide(L)'
;MKNILYTTLFVLALFTAGAFDANAKRVSGYIITIENDTLQGYLNIYNSALRMWTISFTPRMFNAEMAFVEAPFKEEKRGFYKNYTPDQLKEYGFVYKGVPYKFKSFIVKSKTFILNERKKRHFLLLVNKENGREIYKHQKHRYDDVYNQLIPYYEFYVVDKDGELVKVEY
;
A
#
# COMPACT_ATOMS: atom_id res chain seq x y z
N MET A 1 27.57 43.88 9.85
CA MET A 1 27.78 42.68 9.01
C MET A 1 27.69 41.36 9.76
N LYS A 2 28.33 41.19 10.93
CA LYS A 2 28.28 39.91 11.69
C LYS A 2 26.85 39.43 12.02
N ASN A 3 25.94 40.32 12.42
CA ASN A 3 24.57 39.93 12.81
C ASN A 3 23.73 39.36 11.65
N ILE A 4 23.89 39.88 10.43
CA ILE A 4 23.15 39.41 9.25
C ILE A 4 23.55 37.98 8.90
N LEU A 5 24.84 37.65 9.03
CA LEU A 5 25.39 36.32 8.76
C LEU A 5 24.82 35.27 9.73
N TYR A 6 24.70 35.59 11.03
CA TYR A 6 24.09 34.69 12.01
C TYR A 6 22.60 34.47 11.74
N THR A 7 21.87 35.52 11.34
CA THR A 7 20.46 35.40 10.99
C THR A 7 20.26 34.54 9.73
N THR A 8 21.10 34.70 8.70
CA THR A 8 21.00 33.86 7.49
C THR A 8 21.35 32.40 7.77
N LEU A 9 22.40 32.14 8.56
CA LEU A 9 22.75 30.78 9.00
C LEU A 9 21.64 30.14 9.85
N PHE A 10 21.00 30.90 10.73
CA PHE A 10 19.91 30.41 11.56
C PHE A 10 18.66 30.07 10.74
N VAL A 11 18.30 30.90 9.76
CA VAL A 11 17.19 30.61 8.83
C VAL A 11 17.49 29.39 7.96
N LEU A 12 18.73 29.24 7.46
CA LEU A 12 19.13 28.08 6.67
C LEU A 12 19.11 26.78 7.50
N ALA A 13 19.55 26.83 8.76
CA ALA A 13 19.53 25.70 9.69
C ALA A 13 18.10 25.24 10.02
N LEU A 14 17.16 26.18 10.16
CA LEU A 14 15.74 25.86 10.34
C LEU A 14 15.12 25.25 9.08
N PHE A 15 15.52 25.69 7.89
CA PHE A 15 15.09 25.07 6.62
C PHE A 15 15.64 23.65 6.44
N THR A 16 16.85 23.35 6.91
CA THR A 16 17.41 21.99 6.85
C THR A 16 16.90 21.07 7.97
N ALA A 17 16.60 21.62 9.16
CA ALA A 17 16.05 20.83 10.28
C ALA A 17 14.57 20.46 10.08
N GLY A 18 13.84 21.23 9.25
CA GLY A 18 12.49 20.89 8.79
C GLY A 18 12.45 19.91 7.62
N ALA A 19 13.60 19.39 7.17
CA ALA A 19 13.67 18.40 6.11
C ALA A 19 13.09 17.05 6.60
N PHE A 20 11.77 16.92 6.47
CA PHE A 20 11.10 15.72 6.00
C PHE A 20 11.65 14.40 6.55
N ASP A 21 11.30 14.11 7.80
CA ASP A 21 11.34 12.76 8.33
C ASP A 21 10.33 11.89 7.56
N ALA A 22 10.76 11.37 6.41
CA ALA A 22 10.12 10.26 5.70
C ALA A 22 10.32 8.97 6.49
N ASN A 23 9.82 8.95 7.73
CA ASN A 23 10.03 7.85 8.66
C ASN A 23 9.15 6.68 8.23
N ALA A 24 9.77 5.73 7.53
CA ALA A 24 9.22 4.40 7.34
C ALA A 24 9.11 3.72 8.71
N LYS A 25 7.89 3.39 9.13
CA LYS A 25 7.64 2.66 10.37
C LYS A 25 7.74 1.16 10.08
N ARG A 26 8.59 0.47 10.84
CA ARG A 26 8.65 -1.00 10.83
C ARG A 26 7.45 -1.55 11.59
N VAL A 27 6.76 -2.50 10.99
CA VAL A 27 5.69 -3.26 11.64
C VAL A 27 5.93 -4.75 11.47
N SER A 28 5.66 -5.52 12.53
CA SER A 28 5.69 -6.98 12.43
C SER A 28 4.58 -7.45 11.50
N GLY A 29 4.90 -8.45 10.69
CA GLY A 29 3.95 -9.03 9.75
C GLY A 29 4.42 -10.37 9.21
N TYR A 30 3.63 -10.89 8.28
CA TYR A 30 3.87 -12.17 7.63
C TYR A 30 3.61 -12.04 6.13
N ILE A 31 4.24 -12.93 5.36
CA ILE A 31 3.89 -13.20 3.96
C ILE A 31 3.63 -14.70 3.80
N ILE A 32 2.68 -15.04 2.93
CA ILE A 32 2.43 -16.40 2.45
C ILE A 32 2.83 -16.43 0.98
N THR A 33 3.85 -17.20 0.64
CA THR A 33 4.36 -17.33 -0.74
C THR A 33 3.38 -18.10 -1.61
N ILE A 34 3.56 -18.04 -2.94
CA ILE A 34 2.78 -18.87 -3.86
C ILE A 34 2.97 -20.37 -3.61
N GLU A 35 4.12 -20.76 -3.06
CA GLU A 35 4.51 -22.12 -2.68
C GLU A 35 3.87 -22.59 -1.35
N ASN A 36 3.11 -21.71 -0.67
CA ASN A 36 2.50 -21.89 0.67
C ASN A 36 3.47 -21.79 1.85
N ASP A 37 4.68 -21.28 1.66
CA ASP A 37 5.56 -20.98 2.78
C ASP A 37 5.06 -19.75 3.53
N THR A 38 5.08 -19.81 4.85
CA THR A 38 4.80 -18.65 5.69
C THR A 38 6.11 -18.10 6.21
N LEU A 39 6.41 -16.85 5.88
CA LEU A 39 7.61 -16.15 6.33
C LEU A 39 7.21 -15.06 7.33
N GLN A 40 7.90 -15.03 8.47
CA GLN A 40 7.73 -14.02 9.52
C GLN A 40 8.81 -12.96 9.41
N GLY A 41 8.47 -11.73 9.77
CA GLY A 41 9.38 -10.60 9.66
C GLY A 41 8.70 -9.26 9.81
N TYR A 42 9.21 -8.28 9.07
CA TYR A 42 8.82 -6.90 9.20
C TYR A 42 8.55 -6.25 7.85
N LEU A 43 7.56 -5.37 7.82
CA LEU A 43 7.26 -4.51 6.68
C LEU A 43 7.59 -3.07 7.01
N ASN A 44 8.04 -2.33 6.00
CA ASN A 44 8.17 -0.89 6.09
C ASN A 44 6.87 -0.24 5.62
N ILE A 45 6.20 0.44 6.55
CA ILE A 45 5.08 1.31 6.26
C ILE A 45 5.60 2.73 6.13
N TYR A 46 5.55 3.26 4.91
CA TYR A 46 5.90 4.65 4.67
C TYR A 46 4.75 5.54 5.17
N ASN A 47 5.06 6.43 6.11
CA ASN A 47 4.17 7.52 6.48
C ASN A 47 4.28 8.60 5.40
N SER A 48 3.73 8.34 4.22
CA SER A 48 3.96 9.21 3.07
C SER A 48 3.08 10.45 3.14
N ALA A 49 3.47 11.45 3.93
CA ALA A 49 3.11 12.82 3.60
C ALA A 49 3.80 13.28 2.28
N LEU A 50 4.88 12.58 1.86
CA LEU A 50 5.79 12.99 0.79
C LEU A 50 5.56 12.34 -0.58
N ARG A 51 4.58 11.46 -0.72
CA ARG A 51 4.10 10.96 -2.03
C ARG A 51 2.69 11.44 -2.37
N MET A 52 2.21 12.49 -1.70
CA MET A 52 0.91 13.11 -2.01
C MET A 52 1.00 13.96 -3.27
N TRP A 53 0.83 13.32 -4.43
CA TRP A 53 0.14 13.94 -5.58
C TRP A 53 -1.35 13.58 -5.58
N THR A 54 -1.86 13.06 -4.47
CA THR A 54 -3.25 12.64 -4.27
C THR A 54 -3.77 13.25 -2.98
N ILE A 55 -4.48 14.37 -3.13
CA ILE A 55 -5.11 15.12 -2.03
C ILE A 55 -6.27 14.28 -1.49
N SER A 56 -5.99 13.39 -0.54
CA SER A 56 -7.00 12.79 0.32
C SER A 56 -6.69 13.18 1.75
N PHE A 57 -7.30 14.27 2.20
CA PHE A 57 -7.26 14.76 3.58
C PHE A 57 -8.01 13.79 4.51
N THR A 58 -7.38 12.66 4.85
CA THR A 58 -7.82 11.81 5.97
C THR A 58 -6.65 11.61 6.93
N PRO A 59 -6.51 12.46 7.98
CA PRO A 59 -5.30 12.56 8.81
C PRO A 59 -5.00 11.35 9.73
N ARG A 60 -5.58 10.16 9.47
CA ARG A 60 -5.36 8.95 10.30
C ARG A 60 -5.23 7.64 9.54
N MET A 61 -5.45 7.62 8.24
CA MET A 61 -5.38 6.37 7.47
C MET A 61 -3.96 6.14 6.95
N PHE A 62 -3.47 4.92 7.16
CA PHE A 62 -2.27 4.41 6.49
C PHE A 62 -2.41 4.62 4.98
N ASN A 63 -1.43 5.27 4.33
CA ASN A 63 -1.39 5.30 2.87
C ASN A 63 -1.03 3.90 2.37
N ALA A 64 -2.08 3.11 2.15
CA ALA A 64 -1.99 1.72 1.72
C ALA A 64 -1.63 1.57 0.24
N GLU A 65 -1.43 2.65 -0.51
CA GLU A 65 -1.16 2.60 -1.95
C GLU A 65 0.00 1.66 -2.30
N MET A 66 1.13 1.79 -1.60
CA MET A 66 2.27 0.88 -1.80
C MET A 66 1.90 -0.57 -1.54
N ALA A 67 1.07 -0.82 -0.51
CA ALA A 67 0.62 -2.15 -0.15
C ALA A 67 -0.24 -2.78 -1.28
N PHE A 68 -1.02 -2.00 -2.03
CA PHE A 68 -1.77 -2.56 -3.17
C PHE A 68 -0.86 -3.02 -4.34
N VAL A 69 0.38 -2.54 -4.41
CA VAL A 69 1.30 -2.78 -5.53
C VAL A 69 2.38 -3.80 -5.18
N GLU A 70 3.05 -3.63 -4.04
CA GLU A 70 4.15 -4.48 -3.60
C GLU A 70 4.23 -4.56 -2.06
N ALA A 71 4.77 -5.66 -1.56
CA ALA A 71 5.01 -5.87 -0.14
C ALA A 71 6.52 -5.77 0.15
N PRO A 72 7.04 -4.61 0.61
CA PRO A 72 8.41 -4.50 1.08
C PRO A 72 8.56 -5.26 2.40
N PHE A 73 9.26 -6.39 2.38
CA PHE A 73 9.34 -7.32 3.50
C PHE A 73 10.80 -7.70 3.81
N LYS A 74 11.11 -7.75 5.10
CA LYS A 74 12.39 -8.28 5.62
C LYS A 74 12.10 -9.45 6.55
N GLU A 75 12.53 -10.64 6.12
CA GLU A 75 12.51 -11.86 6.93
C GLU A 75 13.45 -11.72 8.13
N GLU A 76 13.07 -12.27 9.28
CA GLU A 76 13.85 -12.13 10.54
C GLU A 76 15.31 -12.55 10.41
N LYS A 77 15.59 -13.59 9.60
CA LYS A 77 16.92 -14.19 9.44
C LYS A 77 17.72 -13.67 8.25
N ARG A 78 17.17 -12.73 7.45
CA ARG A 78 17.85 -12.19 6.25
C ARG A 78 18.36 -10.77 6.48
N GLY A 79 19.50 -10.45 5.87
CA GLY A 79 20.13 -9.14 6.03
C GLY A 79 19.39 -7.99 5.32
N PHE A 80 18.73 -8.27 4.21
CA PHE A 80 18.23 -7.26 3.27
C PHE A 80 16.70 -7.28 3.15
N TYR A 81 16.12 -6.12 2.82
CA TYR A 81 14.72 -6.02 2.41
C TYR A 81 14.54 -6.54 0.99
N LYS A 82 13.37 -7.11 0.71
CA LYS A 82 12.94 -7.51 -0.62
C LYS A 82 11.53 -7.00 -0.87
N ASN A 83 11.28 -6.51 -2.08
CA ASN A 83 9.93 -6.21 -2.53
C ASN A 83 9.31 -7.46 -3.15
N TYR A 84 8.12 -7.79 -2.69
CA TYR A 84 7.35 -8.91 -3.20
C TYR A 84 6.13 -8.42 -3.98
N THR A 85 5.94 -8.96 -5.17
CA THR A 85 4.83 -8.63 -6.07
C THR A 85 3.63 -9.58 -5.84
N PRO A 86 2.43 -9.23 -6.34
CA PRO A 86 1.26 -10.10 -6.29
C PRO A 86 1.46 -11.48 -6.93
N ASP A 87 2.38 -11.62 -7.90
CA ASP A 87 2.68 -12.90 -8.53
C ASP A 87 3.53 -13.82 -7.65
N GLN A 88 4.20 -13.27 -6.64
CA GLN A 88 5.09 -14.00 -5.73
C GLN A 88 4.40 -14.42 -4.43
N LEU A 89 3.35 -13.69 -4.02
CA LEU A 89 2.65 -13.92 -2.75
C LEU A 89 1.20 -14.30 -2.96
N LYS A 90 0.72 -15.24 -2.16
CA LYS A 90 -0.72 -15.46 -1.95
C LYS A 90 -1.31 -14.38 -1.08
N GLU A 91 -0.59 -14.01 -0.02
CA GLU A 91 -1.13 -13.20 1.04
C GLU A 91 0.00 -12.51 1.79
N TYR A 92 -0.29 -11.36 2.40
CA TYR A 92 0.53 -10.81 3.45
C TYR A 92 -0.33 -10.01 4.43
N GLY A 93 0.17 -9.85 5.65
CA GLY A 93 -0.54 -9.12 6.68
C GLY A 93 0.38 -8.54 7.74
N PHE A 94 -0.11 -7.52 8.43
CA PHE A 94 0.61 -6.81 9.48
C PHE A 94 -0.36 -6.10 10.41
N VAL A 95 0.13 -5.67 11.57
CA VAL A 95 -0.66 -4.86 12.52
C VAL A 95 -0.12 -3.44 12.54
N TYR A 96 -0.99 -2.47 12.25
CA TYR A 96 -0.65 -1.04 12.29
C TYR A 96 -1.64 -0.27 13.16
N LYS A 97 -1.14 0.39 14.20
CA LYS A 97 -1.95 1.13 15.18
C LYS A 97 -3.10 0.30 15.79
N GLY A 98 -2.82 -0.98 16.08
CA GLY A 98 -3.80 -1.92 16.65
C GLY A 98 -4.81 -2.49 15.64
N VAL A 99 -4.75 -2.08 14.37
CA VAL A 99 -5.63 -2.59 13.32
C VAL A 99 -4.89 -3.65 12.51
N PRO A 100 -5.45 -4.87 12.37
CA PRO A 100 -4.88 -5.90 11.49
C PRO A 100 -5.21 -5.57 10.03
N TYR A 101 -4.18 -5.51 9.19
CA TYR A 101 -4.32 -5.39 7.74
C TYR A 101 -3.95 -6.73 7.10
N LYS A 102 -4.77 -7.16 6.15
CA LYS A 102 -4.60 -8.42 5.44
C LYS A 102 -4.85 -8.21 3.96
N PHE A 103 -3.83 -8.46 3.15
CA PHE A 103 -3.87 -8.34 1.71
C PHE A 103 -3.74 -9.70 1.06
N LYS A 104 -4.54 -9.97 0.03
CA LYS A 104 -4.52 -11.23 -0.70
C LYS A 104 -4.40 -10.97 -2.19
N SER A 105 -3.63 -11.82 -2.86
CA SER A 105 -3.38 -11.74 -4.30
C SER A 105 -4.49 -12.43 -5.08
N PHE A 106 -5.07 -11.71 -6.04
CA PHE A 106 -6.10 -12.21 -6.93
C PHE A 106 -5.84 -11.82 -8.37
N ILE A 107 -6.33 -12.63 -9.31
CA ILE A 107 -6.43 -12.21 -10.72
C ILE A 107 -7.70 -11.38 -10.86
N VAL A 108 -7.55 -10.09 -11.20
CA VAL A 108 -8.70 -9.20 -11.43
C VAL A 108 -8.92 -9.11 -12.94
N LYS A 109 -10.03 -9.65 -13.44
CA LYS A 109 -10.37 -9.57 -14.87
C LYS A 109 -10.57 -8.11 -15.27
N SER A 110 -9.73 -7.62 -16.19
CA SER A 110 -9.82 -6.26 -16.72
C SER A 110 -10.15 -6.27 -18.22
N LYS A 111 -10.88 -5.26 -18.70
CA LYS A 111 -11.23 -5.07 -20.12
C LYS A 111 -10.18 -4.28 -20.91
N THR A 112 -8.97 -4.12 -20.39
CA THR A 112 -7.88 -3.40 -21.08
C THR A 112 -7.51 -4.05 -22.41
N PHE A 113 -6.98 -3.30 -23.37
CA PHE A 113 -6.46 -3.86 -24.63
C PHE A 113 -5.07 -4.50 -24.46
N ILE A 114 -4.35 -4.18 -23.37
CA ILE A 114 -3.01 -4.71 -23.07
C ILE A 114 -3.16 -6.11 -22.49
N LEU A 115 -2.90 -7.16 -23.28
CA LEU A 115 -3.15 -8.55 -22.89
C LEU A 115 -2.49 -8.97 -21.56
N ASN A 116 -1.27 -8.52 -21.30
CA ASN A 116 -0.54 -8.84 -20.07
C ASN A 116 -1.21 -8.24 -18.82
N GLU A 117 -1.88 -7.10 -18.95
CA GLU A 117 -2.62 -6.44 -17.86
C GLU A 117 -4.01 -7.07 -17.63
N ARG A 118 -4.49 -7.98 -18.51
CA ARG A 118 -5.75 -8.71 -18.30
C ARG A 118 -5.64 -9.84 -17.28
N LYS A 119 -4.44 -10.41 -17.12
CA LYS A 119 -4.17 -11.58 -16.27
C LYS A 119 -3.30 -11.26 -15.06
N LYS A 120 -2.97 -9.99 -14.86
CA LYS A 120 -2.11 -9.53 -13.78
C LYS A 120 -2.76 -9.79 -12.43
N ARG A 121 -1.96 -10.24 -11.47
CA ARG A 121 -2.40 -10.36 -10.08
C ARG A 121 -2.33 -9.00 -9.40
N HIS A 122 -3.28 -8.76 -8.52
CA HIS A 122 -3.39 -7.55 -7.72
C HIS A 122 -3.53 -7.93 -6.25
N PHE A 123 -2.92 -7.17 -5.36
CA PHE A 123 -3.23 -7.26 -3.95
C PHE A 123 -4.54 -6.52 -3.67
N LEU A 124 -5.46 -7.18 -2.99
CA LEU A 124 -6.69 -6.58 -2.48
C LEU A 124 -6.69 -6.65 -0.95
N LEU A 125 -7.17 -5.59 -0.31
CA LEU A 125 -7.26 -5.48 1.15
C LEU A 125 -8.56 -6.12 1.64
N LEU A 126 -8.48 -7.08 2.55
CA LEU A 126 -9.65 -7.59 3.27
C LEU A 126 -10.20 -6.48 4.18
N VAL A 127 -11.45 -6.08 3.98
CA VAL A 127 -12.12 -5.02 4.77
C VAL A 127 -13.24 -5.53 5.66
N ASN A 128 -13.86 -6.66 5.31
CA ASN A 128 -14.87 -7.30 6.16
C ASN A 128 -14.90 -8.82 5.94
N LYS A 129 -15.30 -9.56 6.97
CA LYS A 129 -15.56 -10.99 6.95
C LYS A 129 -16.79 -11.29 7.80
N GLU A 130 -17.93 -11.51 7.15
CA GLU A 130 -19.21 -11.79 7.80
C GLU A 130 -19.87 -13.01 7.17
N ASN A 131 -20.41 -13.91 7.99
CA ASN A 131 -21.14 -15.11 7.55
C ASN A 131 -20.36 -15.95 6.50
N GLY A 132 -19.03 -16.04 6.65
CA GLY A 132 -18.17 -16.74 5.71
C GLY A 132 -17.87 -16.00 4.40
N ARG A 133 -18.46 -14.82 4.18
CA ARG A 133 -18.22 -13.97 3.01
C ARG A 133 -17.13 -12.95 3.32
N GLU A 134 -16.10 -12.93 2.50
CA GLU A 134 -14.98 -11.98 2.60
C GLU A 134 -15.17 -10.84 1.58
N ILE A 135 -15.07 -9.60 2.05
CA ILE A 135 -15.16 -8.39 1.23
C ILE A 135 -13.77 -7.79 1.08
N TYR A 136 -13.36 -7.60 -0.16
CA TYR A 136 -12.05 -7.13 -0.54
C TYR A 136 -12.15 -5.77 -1.22
N LYS A 137 -11.32 -4.83 -0.78
CA LYS A 137 -11.16 -3.49 -1.37
C LYS A 137 -9.98 -3.48 -2.33
N HIS A 138 -10.20 -3.00 -3.54
CA HIS A 138 -9.19 -2.80 -4.57
C HIS A 138 -9.00 -1.29 -4.81
N GLN A 139 -7.79 -0.78 -4.58
CA GLN A 139 -7.44 0.58 -4.98
C GLN A 139 -7.13 0.63 -6.46
N LYS A 140 -7.79 1.53 -7.18
CA LYS A 140 -7.53 1.86 -8.58
C LYS A 140 -7.24 3.36 -8.69
N HIS A 141 -6.76 3.77 -9.86
CA HIS A 141 -6.52 5.16 -10.18
C HIS A 141 -7.29 5.53 -11.45
N ARG A 142 -7.89 6.72 -11.46
CA ARG A 142 -8.44 7.34 -12.66
C ARG A 142 -7.75 8.68 -12.87
N TYR A 143 -7.53 9.05 -14.12
CA TYR A 143 -7.03 10.38 -14.43
C TYR A 143 -8.18 11.39 -14.31
N ASP A 144 -7.91 12.51 -13.66
CA ASP A 144 -8.81 13.66 -13.55
C ASP A 144 -8.26 14.79 -14.41
N ASP A 145 -9.00 15.12 -15.47
CA ASP A 145 -8.61 16.15 -16.45
C ASP A 145 -8.63 17.56 -15.85
N VAL A 146 -9.49 17.83 -14.86
CA VAL A 146 -9.66 19.16 -14.25
C VAL A 146 -8.42 19.53 -13.45
N TYR A 147 -7.88 18.56 -12.71
CA TYR A 147 -6.72 18.75 -11.85
C TYR A 147 -5.42 18.19 -12.43
N ASN A 148 -5.45 17.60 -13.64
CA ASN A 148 -4.30 16.97 -14.29
C ASN A 148 -3.56 15.98 -13.35
N GLN A 149 -4.31 15.10 -12.69
CA GLN A 149 -3.75 14.18 -11.68
C GLN A 149 -4.46 12.82 -11.67
N LEU A 150 -3.76 11.79 -11.18
CA LEU A 150 -4.37 10.48 -10.93
C LEU A 150 -5.07 10.49 -9.57
N ILE A 151 -6.38 10.32 -9.54
CA ILE A 151 -7.16 10.24 -8.30
C ILE A 151 -7.43 8.77 -7.95
N PRO A 152 -7.13 8.33 -6.72
CA PRO A 152 -7.45 7.00 -6.28
C PRO A 152 -8.97 6.84 -6.12
N TYR A 153 -9.50 5.71 -6.56
CA TYR A 153 -10.86 5.28 -6.25
C TYR A 153 -10.85 3.81 -5.84
N TYR A 154 -11.94 3.36 -5.24
CA TYR A 154 -12.03 2.00 -4.71
C TYR A 154 -13.14 1.22 -5.39
N GLU A 155 -12.83 -0.03 -5.70
CA GLU A 155 -13.83 -1.03 -6.03
C GLU A 155 -13.84 -2.12 -4.96
N PHE A 156 -15.00 -2.70 -4.74
CA PHE A 156 -15.18 -3.75 -3.74
C PHE A 156 -15.54 -5.05 -4.45
N TYR A 157 -15.02 -6.14 -3.92
CA TYR A 157 -15.18 -7.48 -4.47
C TYR A 157 -15.53 -8.45 -3.36
N VAL A 158 -16.28 -9.49 -3.72
CA VAL A 158 -16.48 -10.67 -2.88
C VAL A 158 -15.94 -11.89 -3.61
N VAL A 159 -15.47 -12.87 -2.85
CA VAL A 159 -15.15 -14.18 -3.42
C VAL A 159 -16.44 -14.99 -3.46
N ASP A 160 -16.80 -15.51 -4.63
CA ASP A 160 -17.96 -16.40 -4.79
C ASP A 160 -17.63 -17.83 -4.36
N LYS A 161 -18.59 -18.75 -4.57
CA LYS A 161 -18.43 -20.16 -4.19
C LYS A 161 -17.38 -20.90 -5.01
N ASP A 162 -17.08 -20.41 -6.22
CA ASP A 162 -16.12 -21.00 -7.15
C ASP A 162 -14.71 -20.40 -6.99
N GLY A 163 -14.56 -19.44 -6.07
CA GLY A 163 -13.30 -18.76 -5.81
C GLY A 163 -13.04 -17.56 -6.71
N GLU A 164 -14.01 -17.16 -7.53
CA GLU A 164 -13.90 -16.02 -8.44
C GLU A 164 -14.28 -14.72 -7.73
N LEU A 165 -13.68 -13.61 -8.18
CA LEU A 165 -14.01 -12.28 -7.68
C LEU A 165 -15.24 -11.72 -8.39
N VAL A 166 -16.28 -11.42 -7.62
CA VAL A 166 -17.48 -10.72 -8.08
C VAL A 166 -17.46 -9.30 -7.53
N LYS A 167 -17.56 -8.31 -8.43
CA LYS A 167 -17.61 -6.89 -8.05
C LYS A 167 -18.92 -6.59 -7.32
N VAL A 168 -18.84 -5.81 -6.24
CA VAL A 168 -20.00 -5.27 -5.51
C VAL A 168 -20.36 -3.92 -6.12
N GLU A 169 -21.60 -3.81 -6.59
CA GLU A 169 -22.19 -2.55 -7.06
C GLU A 169 -22.95 -1.89 -5.90
N TYR A 170 -22.78 -0.57 -5.76
CA TYR A 170 -23.45 0.28 -4.78
C TYR A 170 -24.25 1.35 -5.49
#